data_AF-A0A7S1VIZ2-F1
#
_entry.id   AF-A0A7S1VIZ2-F1
#
_cell.length_a   1.000
_cell.length_b   1.000
_cell.length_c   1.000
_cell.angle_alpha   90.00
_cell.angle_beta   90.00
_cell.angle_gamma   90.00
#
_symmetry.space_group_name_H-M   'P 1'
#
loop_
_entity.id
_entity.type
_entity.pdbx_description
1 polymer ?
#
loop_
_entity_poly.entity_id
_entity_poly.type
_entity_poly.pdbx_seq_one_letter_code
_entity_poly.pdbx_strand_id
1 'polypeptide(L)'
;TLPDFDGLASACAPASVRAALDAILISHVHLDHMGALPTLVSRFYNATAKPPVFASFATLTLAPLMLRNAAAHVDPAHVQLDPSSISASLDDAIAVSLGATVTLAT
;
A
#
# COMPACT_ATOMS: atom_id res chain seq x y z
N THR A 1 6.66 22.06 20.55
CA THR A 1 5.38 21.92 19.82
C THR A 1 5.69 21.12 18.57
N LEU A 2 5.03 19.97 18.39
CA LEU A 2 5.20 19.18 17.16
C LEU A 2 4.72 20.03 15.98
N PRO A 3 5.36 19.94 14.79
CA PRO A 3 4.93 20.73 13.65
C PRO A 3 3.49 20.39 13.29
N ASP A 4 2.74 21.44 12.98
CA ASP A 4 1.35 21.40 12.56
C ASP A 4 1.29 20.81 11.14
N PHE A 5 0.72 19.60 11.02
CA PHE A 5 0.61 18.86 9.78
C PHE A 5 -0.65 19.23 8.97
N ASP A 6 -1.46 20.20 9.43
CA ASP A 6 -2.69 20.63 8.74
C ASP A 6 -2.42 21.18 7.32
N GLY A 7 -1.20 21.64 7.04
CA GLY A 7 -0.77 22.05 5.70
C GLY A 7 -0.57 20.91 4.69
N LEU A 8 -0.32 19.67 5.14
CA LEU A 8 -0.18 18.52 4.24
C LEU A 8 -1.54 18.00 3.75
N ALA A 9 -2.59 18.16 4.55
CA ALA A 9 -3.95 17.74 4.17
C ALA A 9 -4.49 18.54 2.98
N SER A 10 -4.08 19.81 2.84
CA SER A 10 -4.47 20.68 1.71
C SER A 10 -3.68 20.44 0.43
N ALA A 11 -2.47 19.87 0.50
CA ALA A 11 -1.67 19.53 -0.68
C ALA A 11 -2.06 18.15 -1.27
N CYS A 12 -2.54 17.24 -0.42
CA CYS A 12 -3.09 15.94 -0.80
C CYS A 12 -4.62 16.03 -1.00
N ALA A 13 -5.08 16.82 -1.98
CA ALA A 13 -6.47 16.71 -2.41
C ALA A 13 -6.71 15.28 -2.97
N PRO A 14 -7.69 14.50 -2.45
CA PRO A 14 -7.90 13.10 -2.83
C PRO A 14 -8.39 12.89 -4.28
N ALA A 15 -8.74 13.98 -4.98
CA ALA A 15 -9.15 13.93 -6.38
C ALA A 15 -7.98 13.92 -7.36
N SER A 16 -6.80 14.47 -7.00
CA SER A 16 -5.63 14.51 -7.88
C SER A 16 -4.70 13.30 -7.71
N VAL A 17 -4.70 12.64 -6.55
CA VAL A 17 -3.99 11.33 -6.36
C VAL A 17 -4.71 10.19 -7.10
N ARG A 18 -6.00 10.37 -7.42
CA ARG A 18 -6.72 9.52 -8.39
C ARG A 18 -6.14 9.60 -9.80
N ALA A 19 -5.27 10.57 -10.12
CA ALA A 19 -4.49 10.53 -11.34
C ALA A 19 -3.60 9.27 -11.24
N ALA A 20 -4.05 8.23 -11.95
CA ALA A 20 -3.63 6.84 -11.86
C ALA A 20 -2.14 6.69 -11.58
N LEU A 21 -1.81 6.17 -10.38
CA LEU A 21 -0.46 5.70 -10.14
C LEU A 21 -0.12 4.64 -11.19
N ASP A 22 1.05 4.75 -11.82
CA ASP A 22 1.52 3.72 -12.76
C ASP A 22 1.97 2.45 -12.02
N ALA A 23 2.45 2.61 -10.78
CA ALA A 23 2.98 1.54 -9.96
C ALA A 23 3.08 1.93 -8.47
N ILE A 24 3.13 0.92 -7.61
CA ILE A 24 3.51 1.04 -6.20
C ILE A 24 4.76 0.20 -5.97
N LEU A 25 5.78 0.77 -5.33
CA LEU A 25 7.00 0.06 -4.96
C LEU A 25 7.12 -0.02 -3.43
N ILE A 26 7.24 -1.24 -2.89
CA ILE A 26 7.50 -1.47 -1.47
C ILE A 26 8.98 -1.73 -1.27
N SER A 27 9.67 -0.84 -0.56
CA SER A 27 11.11 -0.93 -0.31
C SER A 27 11.47 -2.12 0.59
N HIS A 28 10.71 -2.31 1.68
CA HIS A 28 10.86 -3.41 2.63
C HIS A 28 9.58 -3.59 3.46
N VAL A 29 9.57 -4.61 4.34
CA VAL A 29 8.33 -5.17 4.92
C VAL A 29 7.83 -4.48 6.20
N HIS A 30 8.52 -3.45 6.70
CA HIS A 30 8.05 -2.78 7.91
C HIS A 30 6.74 -2.00 7.66
N LEU A 31 5.89 -1.92 8.69
CA LEU A 31 4.54 -1.36 8.57
C LEU A 31 4.52 0.13 8.23
N ASP A 32 5.57 0.87 8.56
CA ASP A 32 5.76 2.27 8.16
C ASP A 32 5.95 2.45 6.65
N HIS A 33 6.27 1.39 5.90
CA HIS A 33 6.42 1.42 4.45
C HIS A 33 5.25 0.82 3.67
N MET A 34 4.44 -0.03 4.31
CA MET A 34 3.37 -0.77 3.60
C MET A 34 2.07 -0.92 4.38
N GLY A 35 1.99 -0.43 5.61
CA GLY A 35 0.81 -0.56 6.49
C GLY A 35 -0.42 0.21 5.98
N ALA A 36 -0.21 1.26 5.17
CA ALA A 36 -1.30 2.02 4.55
C ALA A 36 -1.83 1.40 3.25
N LEU A 37 -1.14 0.38 2.69
CA LEU A 37 -1.49 -0.19 1.39
C LEU A 37 -2.93 -0.73 1.33
N PRO A 38 -3.44 -1.50 2.32
CA PRO A 38 -4.81 -2.00 2.26
C PRO A 38 -5.86 -0.90 2.33
N THR A 39 -5.61 0.15 3.11
CA THR A 39 -6.46 1.34 3.17
C THR A 39 -6.44 2.12 1.85
N LEU A 40 -5.26 2.24 1.22
CA LEU A 40 -5.13 2.89 -0.09
C LEU A 40 -5.97 2.15 -1.13
N VAL A 41 -5.83 0.82 -1.20
CA VAL A 41 -6.55 -0.02 -2.15
C VAL A 41 -8.05 0.04 -1.89
N SER A 42 -8.51 -0.17 -0.65
CA SER A 42 -9.95 -0.23 -0.35
C SER A 42 -10.68 1.10 -0.48
N ARG A 43 -10.01 2.23 -0.21
CA ARG A 43 -10.65 3.56 -0.27
C ARG A 43 -10.59 4.22 -1.64
N PHE A 44 -9.51 3.97 -2.40
CA PHE A 44 -9.24 4.76 -3.61
C PHE A 44 -9.24 3.95 -4.89
N TYR A 45 -9.13 2.63 -4.82
CA TYR A 45 -9.08 1.75 -5.98
C TYR A 45 -10.17 0.69 -5.93
N ASN A 46 -10.57 0.20 -7.10
CA ASN A 46 -11.35 -1.02 -7.22
C ASN A 46 -10.46 -2.12 -7.79
N ALA A 47 -10.95 -3.36 -7.80
CA ALA A 47 -10.17 -4.51 -8.27
C ALA A 47 -9.64 -4.36 -9.71
N THR A 48 -10.26 -3.52 -10.55
CA THR A 48 -9.90 -3.35 -11.96
C THR A 48 -9.06 -2.11 -12.27
N ALA A 49 -8.86 -1.21 -11.30
CA ALA A 49 -8.15 0.07 -11.50
C ALA A 49 -6.95 0.24 -10.55
N LYS A 50 -6.55 -0.82 -9.84
CA LYS A 50 -5.43 -0.77 -8.89
C LYS A 50 -4.08 -0.79 -9.63
N PRO A 51 -3.12 0.08 -9.25
CA PRO A 51 -1.75 0.02 -9.76
C PRO A 51 -1.05 -1.30 -9.35
N PRO A 52 -0.15 -1.83 -10.20
CA PRO A 52 0.67 -2.97 -9.85
C PRO A 52 1.58 -2.67 -8.65
N VAL A 53 1.66 -3.62 -7.72
CA VAL A 53 2.54 -3.53 -6.54
C VAL A 53 3.80 -4.34 -6.81
N PHE A 54 4.96 -3.71 -6.70
CA PHE A 54 6.27 -4.33 -6.85
C PHE A 54 6.98 -4.40 -5.51
N ALA A 55 7.60 -5.54 -5.21
CA ALA A 55 8.47 -5.69 -4.05
C ALA A 55 9.42 -6.88 -4.22
N SER A 56 10.39 -7.03 -3.32
CA SER A 56 11.20 -8.24 -3.30
C SER A 56 10.37 -9.48 -2.94
N PHE A 57 10.82 -10.66 -3.36
CA PHE A 57 10.18 -11.93 -2.95
C PHE A 57 10.08 -12.07 -1.42
N ALA A 58 11.13 -11.68 -0.69
CA ALA A 58 11.13 -11.70 0.77
C ALA A 58 10.08 -10.77 1.37
N THR A 59 9.92 -9.57 0.78
CA THR A 59 8.89 -8.60 1.19
C THR A 59 7.49 -9.16 0.96
N LEU A 60 7.20 -9.70 -0.22
CA LEU A 60 5.86 -10.26 -0.52
C LEU A 60 5.53 -11.49 0.33
N THR A 61 6.55 -12.27 0.72
CA THR A 61 6.36 -13.42 1.62
C THR A 61 5.97 -12.98 3.03
N LEU A 62 6.59 -11.91 3.55
CA LEU A 62 6.38 -11.44 4.92
C LEU A 62 5.21 -10.44 5.04
N ALA A 63 4.87 -9.71 3.98
CA ALA A 63 3.85 -8.65 3.99
C ALA A 63 2.47 -9.13 4.48
N PRO A 64 1.92 -10.29 4.07
CA PRO A 64 0.66 -10.78 4.58
C PRO A 64 0.68 -11.05 6.08
N LEU A 65 1.81 -11.55 6.61
CA LEU A 65 1.97 -11.82 8.04
C LEU A 65 2.03 -10.52 8.84
N MET A 66 2.80 -9.54 8.37
CA MET A 66 2.91 -8.22 8.99
C MET A 66 1.56 -7.50 9.06
N LEU A 67 0.81 -7.48 7.95
CA LEU A 67 -0.50 -6.82 7.89
C LEU A 67 -1.56 -7.52 8.75
N ARG A 68 -1.59 -8.86 8.74
CA ARG A 68 -2.51 -9.61 9.60
C ARG A 68 -2.22 -9.40 11.08
N ASN A 69 -0.93 -9.35 11.45
CA ASN A 69 -0.53 -9.04 12.82
C ASN A 69 -0.94 -7.61 13.20
N ALA A 70 -0.76 -6.63 12.30
CA ALA A 70 -1.22 -5.26 12.52
C ALA A 70 -2.75 -5.21 12.69
N ALA A 71 -3.50 -5.84 11.79
CA ALA A 71 -4.97 -5.91 11.85
C ALA A 71 -5.51 -6.46 13.18
N ALA A 72 -4.78 -7.39 13.81
CA ALA A 72 -5.15 -7.96 15.10
C ALA A 72 -4.90 -7.02 16.30
N HIS A 73 -4.08 -5.98 16.15
CA HIS A 73 -3.64 -5.11 17.26
C HIS A 73 -4.03 -3.64 17.07
N VAL A 74 -4.42 -3.21 15.87
CA VAL A 74 -4.89 -1.84 15.64
C VAL A 74 -6.35 -1.68 16.05
N ASP A 75 -6.68 -0.49 16.51
CA ASP A 75 -8.06 -0.13 16.79
C ASP A 75 -8.83 0.08 15.47
N PRO A 76 -9.90 -0.70 15.20
CA PRO A 76 -10.69 -0.58 13.98
C PRO A 76 -11.40 0.78 13.83
N ALA A 77 -11.55 1.55 14.91
CA ALA A 77 -12.07 2.92 14.84
C ALA A 77 -11.11 3.88 14.12
N HIS A 78 -9.81 3.58 14.13
CA HIS A 78 -8.76 4.43 13.56
C HIS A 78 -8.23 3.88 12.24
N VAL A 79 -8.15 2.56 12.10
CA VAL A 79 -7.56 1.90 10.93
C VAL A 79 -8.42 0.69 10.54
N GLN A 80 -9.00 0.74 9.34
CA GLN A 80 -9.76 -0.38 8.79
C GLN A 80 -8.83 -1.28 7.97
N LEU A 81 -8.28 -2.30 8.63
CA LEU A 81 -7.50 -3.37 8.01
C LEU A 81 -8.31 -4.67 8.09
N ASP A 82 -9.16 -4.92 7.10
CA ASP A 82 -9.86 -6.20 6.98
C ASP A 82 -9.08 -7.21 6.11
N PRO A 83 -9.30 -8.53 6.30
CA PRO A 83 -8.59 -9.56 5.55
C PRO A 83 -8.78 -9.48 4.03
N SER A 84 -9.93 -9.01 3.56
CA SER A 84 -10.22 -8.92 2.12
C SER A 84 -9.42 -7.80 1.46
N SER A 85 -9.28 -6.66 2.13
CA SER A 85 -8.42 -5.54 1.70
C SER A 85 -6.94 -5.94 1.67
N ILE A 86 -6.47 -6.74 2.63
CA ILE A 86 -5.10 -7.26 2.64
C ILE A 86 -4.85 -8.16 1.43
N SER A 87 -5.75 -9.10 1.16
CA SER A 87 -5.67 -9.99 -0.01
C SER A 87 -5.68 -9.18 -1.31
N ALA A 88 -6.70 -8.32 -1.46
CA ALA A 88 -6.86 -7.47 -2.64
C ALA A 88 -5.66 -6.56 -2.90
N SER A 89 -4.86 -6.23 -1.89
CA SER A 89 -3.65 -5.43 -2.04
C SER A 89 -2.45 -6.20 -2.57
N LEU A 90 -2.34 -7.48 -2.27
CA LEU A 90 -1.13 -8.27 -2.46
C LEU A 90 -1.28 -9.42 -3.48
N ASP A 91 -2.49 -9.83 -3.84
CA ASP A 91 -2.74 -11.04 -4.66
C ASP A 91 -2.14 -10.99 -6.08
N ASP A 92 -1.97 -9.79 -6.64
CA ASP A 92 -1.37 -9.52 -7.96
C ASP A 92 0.01 -8.84 -7.84
N ALA A 93 0.60 -8.82 -6.64
CA ALA A 93 1.89 -8.18 -6.42
C ALA A 93 3.01 -8.94 -7.13
N ILE A 94 3.90 -8.18 -7.78
CA ILE A 94 4.93 -8.69 -8.67
C ILE A 94 6.26 -8.72 -7.91
N ALA A 95 6.80 -9.92 -7.74
CA ALA A 95 8.12 -10.11 -7.13
C ALA A 95 9.23 -9.64 -8.07
N VAL A 96 10.13 -8.80 -7.58
CA VAL A 96 11.27 -8.26 -8.32
C VAL A 96 12.58 -8.65 -7.63
N SER A 97 13.50 -9.23 -8.38
CA SER A 97 14.84 -9.59 -7.90
C SER A 97 15.77 -8.37 -7.90
N LEU A 98 16.76 -8.38 -7.00
CA LEU A 98 17.79 -7.35 -6.99
C LEU A 98 18.53 -7.32 -8.35
N GLY A 99 18.69 -6.12 -8.91
CA GLY A 99 19.32 -5.92 -10.22
C GLY A 99 18.42 -6.21 -11.42
N ALA A 100 17.17 -6.65 -11.21
CA ALA A 100 16.21 -6.77 -12.31
C ALA A 100 15.72 -5.38 -12.75
N THR A 101 15.52 -5.23 -14.06
CA THR A 101 14.88 -4.03 -14.65
C THR A 101 13.41 -4.34 -14.92
N VAL A 102 12.53 -3.43 -14.53
CA VAL A 102 11.09 -3.52 -14.76
C VAL A 102 10.65 -2.36 -15.64
N THR A 103 9.95 -2.66 -16.73
CA THR A 103 9.33 -1.65 -17.58
C THR A 103 7.89 -1.43 -17.12
N LEU A 104 7.54 -0.19 -16.82
CA LEU A 104 6.17 0.19 -16.46
C LEU A 104 5.37 0.44 -17.74
N ALA A 105 4.14 -0.07 -17.79
CA ALA A 105 3.21 0.23 -18.87
C ALA A 105 2.62 1.62 -18.61
N THR A 106 3.07 2.61 -19.37
CA THR A 106 2.51 3.97 -19.43
C THR A 106 1.36 4.07 -20.41
#